data_AF-A0A3M1MN54-F1
#
_entry.id   AF-A0A3M1MN54-F1
#
_cell.length_a   1.000
_cell.length_b   1.000
_cell.length_c   1.000
_cell.angle_alpha   90.00
_cell.angle_beta   90.00
_cell.angle_gamma   90.00
#
_symmetry.space_group_name_H-M   'P 1'
#
loop_
_entity.id
_entity.type
_entity.pdbx_description
1 polymer ?
#
loop_
_entity_poly.entity_id
_entity_poly.type
_entity_poly.pdbx_seq_one_letter_code
_entity_poly.pdbx_strand_id
1 'polypeptide(L)'
;MPAVVAQLNLGWFDASVLAVAVVAAIVIGLRLAGRQDSAEAFLLGNRDLPWWAILGSIVATETSTATVLSLPGAGFGPVGMKFLQIALGYIVGRVLVVQILLPGFFQGKLFSAYQVLQRRFGTSATLAASALFLVTRNLGDGLRLFLAAIVLQ
;
A
#
# COMPACT_ATOMS: atom_id res chain seq x y z
N MET A 1 19.26 12.20 24.55
CA MET A 1 18.84 13.08 23.44
C MET A 1 17.75 13.97 23.99
N PRO A 2 17.96 15.30 24.09
CA PRO A 2 16.92 16.17 24.60
C PRO A 2 15.76 16.13 23.63
N ALA A 3 14.55 15.93 24.15
CA ALA A 3 13.32 16.03 23.39
C ALA A 3 13.25 17.44 22.79
N VAL A 4 13.60 17.57 21.52
CA VAL A 4 13.16 18.68 20.71
C VAL A 4 11.67 18.48 20.57
N VAL A 5 10.91 19.01 21.54
CA VAL A 5 9.49 19.27 21.36
C VAL A 5 9.44 20.36 20.32
N ALA A 6 9.44 19.99 19.04
CA ALA A 6 9.14 20.94 18.00
C ALA A 6 7.71 21.41 18.28
N GLN A 7 7.54 22.73 18.34
CA GLN A 7 6.23 23.30 18.51
C GLN A 7 5.50 23.06 17.19
N LEU A 8 4.46 22.22 17.22
CA LEU A 8 3.47 22.06 16.16
C LEU A 8 2.87 23.44 15.82
N ASN A 9 3.56 24.21 14.96
CA ASN A 9 3.08 25.49 14.47
C ASN A 9 2.16 25.26 13.26
N LEU A 10 1.16 24.40 13.43
CA LEU A 10 0.12 24.18 12.44
C LEU A 10 -0.76 25.42 12.41
N GLY A 11 -0.76 26.12 11.28
CA GLY A 11 -1.72 27.18 11.07
C GLY A 11 -3.14 26.61 11.11
N TRP A 12 -4.09 27.43 11.53
CA TRP A 12 -5.53 27.18 11.41
C TRP A 12 -5.92 26.66 10.01
N PHE A 13 -5.24 27.18 8.97
CA PHE A 13 -5.41 26.72 7.59
C PHE A 13 -4.94 25.27 7.40
N ASP A 14 -3.72 24.93 7.80
CA ASP A 14 -3.17 23.57 7.70
C ASP A 14 -4.03 22.56 8.47
N ALA A 15 -4.43 22.93 9.67
CA ALA A 15 -5.33 22.13 10.50
C ALA A 15 -6.69 21.90 9.82
N SER A 16 -7.25 22.92 9.17
CA SER A 16 -8.50 22.79 8.43
C SER A 16 -8.38 21.88 7.21
N VAL A 17 -7.28 21.96 6.46
CA VAL A 17 -7.03 21.09 5.30
C VAL A 17 -6.90 19.63 5.76
N LEU A 18 -6.17 19.38 6.85
CA LEU A 18 -6.03 18.05 7.43
C LEU A 18 -7.39 17.50 7.89
N ALA A 19 -8.18 18.32 8.61
CA ALA A 19 -9.50 17.93 9.08
C ALA A 19 -10.43 17.58 7.91
N VAL A 20 -10.45 18.41 6.87
CA VAL A 20 -11.25 18.14 5.65
C VAL A 20 -10.81 16.85 4.98
N ALA A 21 -9.51 16.58 4.86
CA ALA A 21 -9.00 15.35 4.25
C ALA A 21 -9.44 14.09 5.02
N VAL A 22 -9.33 14.11 6.34
CA VAL A 22 -9.75 13.00 7.21
C VAL A 22 -11.26 12.79 7.14
N VAL A 23 -12.04 13.88 7.27
CA VAL A 23 -13.51 13.81 7.19
C VAL A 23 -13.95 13.32 5.81
N ALA A 24 -13.35 13.79 4.73
CA ALA A 24 -13.66 13.34 3.38
C ALA A 24 -13.41 11.83 3.22
N ALA A 25 -12.27 11.33 3.70
CA ALA A 25 -11.95 9.90 3.66
C ALA A 25 -12.99 9.06 4.43
N ILE A 26 -13.38 9.50 5.64
CA ILE A 26 -14.40 8.83 6.46
C ILE A 26 -15.75 8.85 5.75
N VAL A 27 -16.19 10.02 5.25
CA VAL A 27 -17.49 10.18 4.57
C VAL A 27 -17.55 9.32 3.31
N ILE A 28 -16.48 9.27 2.51
CA ILE A 28 -16.40 8.41 1.33
C ILE A 28 -16.50 6.94 1.76
N GLY A 29 -15.74 6.52 2.78
CA GLY A 29 -15.79 5.16 3.32
C GLY A 29 -17.21 4.76 3.77
N LEU A 30 -17.86 5.62 4.56
CA LEU A 30 -19.23 5.40 5.03
C LEU A 30 -20.25 5.38 3.89
N ARG A 31 -20.10 6.25 2.88
CA ARG A 31 -21.00 6.26 1.71
C ARG A 31 -20.88 5.03 0.85
N LEU A 32 -19.71 4.39 0.83
CA LEU A 32 -19.44 3.18 0.07
C LEU A 32 -19.68 1.90 0.88
N ALA A 33 -19.74 1.99 2.21
CA ALA A 33 -19.98 0.86 3.09
C ALA A 33 -21.38 0.26 2.87
N GLY A 34 -21.47 -1.06 2.96
CA GLY A 34 -22.74 -1.80 2.91
C GLY A 34 -23.42 -1.83 1.53
N ARG A 35 -22.74 -1.36 0.47
CA ARG A 35 -23.26 -1.38 -0.91
C ARG A 35 -22.88 -2.65 -1.67
N GLN A 36 -22.19 -3.58 -1.02
CA GLN A 36 -21.65 -4.79 -1.61
C GLN A 36 -22.46 -5.99 -1.13
N ASP A 37 -23.19 -6.63 -2.03
CA ASP A 37 -24.10 -7.74 -1.70
C ASP A 37 -23.39 -9.10 -1.59
N SER A 38 -22.09 -9.16 -1.92
CA SER A 38 -21.32 -10.39 -1.89
C SER A 38 -19.83 -10.16 -1.58
N ALA A 39 -19.14 -11.22 -1.16
CA ALA A 39 -17.69 -11.18 -0.97
C ALA A 39 -16.94 -10.89 -2.29
N GLU A 40 -17.50 -11.27 -3.45
CA GLU A 40 -16.91 -10.96 -4.75
C GLU A 40 -17.04 -9.47 -5.08
N ALA A 41 -18.20 -8.87 -4.79
CA ALA A 41 -18.39 -7.43 -4.92
C ALA A 41 -17.46 -6.66 -3.98
N PHE A 42 -17.28 -7.13 -2.74
CA PHE A 42 -16.45 -6.48 -1.73
C PHE A 42 -14.95 -6.62 -1.98
N LEU A 43 -14.45 -7.83 -2.29
CA LEU A 43 -13.01 -8.10 -2.42
C LEU A 43 -12.48 -7.89 -3.83
N LEU A 44 -13.30 -8.07 -4.86
CA LEU A 44 -12.87 -8.07 -6.25
C LEU A 44 -13.56 -7.00 -7.10
N GLY A 45 -14.49 -6.22 -6.54
CA GLY A 45 -15.23 -5.19 -7.27
C GLY A 45 -16.00 -5.76 -8.47
N ASN A 46 -16.57 -6.97 -8.32
CA ASN A 46 -17.21 -7.73 -9.40
C ASN A 46 -16.31 -7.98 -10.64
N ARG A 47 -14.99 -7.77 -10.51
CA ARG A 47 -14.01 -7.89 -11.61
C ARG A 47 -14.30 -6.99 -12.82
N ASP A 48 -15.08 -5.93 -12.62
CA ASP A 48 -15.50 -4.99 -13.68
C ASP A 48 -14.94 -3.57 -13.44
N LEU A 49 -13.92 -3.45 -12.60
CA LEU A 49 -13.25 -2.18 -12.36
C LEU A 49 -12.41 -1.79 -13.59
N PRO A 50 -12.53 -0.55 -14.08
CA PRO A 50 -11.72 -0.10 -15.21
C PRO A 50 -10.25 -0.04 -14.82
N TRP A 51 -9.36 -0.31 -15.78
CA TRP A 51 -7.92 -0.43 -15.55
C TRP A 51 -7.29 0.80 -14.87
N TRP A 52 -7.77 2.02 -15.18
CA TRP A 52 -7.26 3.24 -14.57
C TRP A 52 -7.58 3.32 -13.07
N ALA A 53 -8.73 2.80 -12.63
CA ALA A 53 -9.10 2.75 -11.21
C ALA A 53 -8.23 1.73 -10.47
N ILE A 54 -7.95 0.58 -11.11
CA ILE A 54 -7.05 -0.45 -10.59
C ILE A 54 -5.63 0.13 -10.43
N LEU A 55 -5.10 0.78 -11.47
CA LEU A 55 -3.76 1.38 -11.41
C LEU A 55 -3.68 2.51 -10.37
N GLY A 56 -4.70 3.38 -10.30
CA GLY A 56 -4.78 4.42 -9.28
C GLY A 56 -4.73 3.87 -7.87
N SER A 57 -5.47 2.78 -7.61
CA SER A 57 -5.46 2.07 -6.33
C SER A 57 -4.08 1.45 -6.01
N ILE A 58 -3.43 0.83 -6.99
CA ILE A 58 -2.08 0.26 -6.82
C ILE A 58 -1.08 1.36 -6.43
N VAL A 59 -1.05 2.47 -7.18
CA VAL A 59 -0.14 3.59 -6.92
C VAL A 59 -0.41 4.21 -5.53
N ALA A 60 -1.68 4.40 -5.18
CA ALA A 60 -2.06 4.93 -3.87
C ALA A 60 -1.65 3.98 -2.72
N THR A 61 -1.74 2.66 -2.92
CA THR A 61 -1.39 1.65 -1.91
C THR A 61 0.12 1.53 -1.70
N GLU A 62 0.90 1.69 -2.76
CA GLU A 62 2.37 1.61 -2.71
C GLU A 62 3.02 2.90 -2.24
N THR A 63 2.41 4.05 -2.54
CA THR A 63 2.93 5.36 -2.14
C THR A 63 2.66 5.58 -0.66
N SER A 64 3.73 5.76 0.11
CA SER A 64 3.62 5.92 1.57
C SER A 64 4.46 7.10 2.07
N THR A 65 4.22 7.51 3.31
CA THR A 65 5.05 8.52 4.01
C THR A 65 6.53 8.14 3.98
N ALA A 66 6.84 6.85 4.11
CA ALA A 66 8.22 6.35 4.00
C ALA A 66 8.83 6.70 2.64
N THR A 67 8.11 6.48 1.55
CA THR A 67 8.56 6.79 0.19
C THR A 67 8.81 8.30 0.02
N VAL A 68 7.87 9.12 0.45
CA VAL A 68 7.94 10.59 0.30
C VAL A 68 9.10 11.18 1.09
N LEU A 69 9.37 10.66 2.28
CA LEU A 69 10.47 11.13 3.13
C LEU A 69 11.83 10.57 2.69
N SER A 70 11.89 9.28 2.33
CA SER A 70 13.15 8.58 2.05
C SER A 70 13.73 8.92 0.68
N LEU A 71 12.92 9.12 -0.37
CA LEU A 71 13.44 9.33 -1.72
C LEU A 71 14.22 10.65 -1.88
N PRO A 72 13.71 11.82 -1.41
CA PRO A 72 14.51 13.05 -1.42
C PRO A 72 15.76 12.91 -0.56
N GLY A 73 15.65 12.30 0.63
CA GLY A 73 16.80 12.06 1.50
C GLY A 73 17.91 11.23 0.84
N ALA A 74 17.54 10.19 0.08
CA ALA A 74 18.47 9.40 -0.70
C ALA A 74 19.04 10.20 -1.90
N GLY A 75 18.19 10.95 -2.60
CA GLY A 75 18.55 11.69 -3.81
C GLY A 75 19.47 12.88 -3.56
N PHE A 76 19.27 13.63 -2.46
CA PHE A 76 20.14 14.74 -2.05
C PHE A 76 21.31 14.29 -1.17
N GLY A 77 21.25 13.06 -0.64
CA GLY A 77 22.32 12.47 0.14
C GLY A 77 23.42 11.81 -0.71
N PRO A 78 24.39 11.13 -0.07
CA PRO A 78 25.52 10.49 -0.76
C PRO A 78 25.13 9.40 -1.77
N VAL A 79 23.91 8.86 -1.66
CA VAL A 79 23.37 7.86 -2.60
C VAL A 79 23.13 8.50 -3.98
N GLY A 80 22.72 9.78 -4.03
CA GLY A 80 22.42 10.48 -5.26
C GLY A 80 21.36 9.75 -6.09
N MET A 81 21.47 9.78 -7.42
CA MET A 81 20.52 9.13 -8.33
C MET A 81 20.60 7.58 -8.33
N LYS A 82 21.48 6.96 -7.53
CA LYS A 82 21.60 5.49 -7.50
C LYS A 82 20.32 4.79 -7.02
N PHE A 83 19.47 5.48 -6.25
CA PHE A 83 18.17 4.92 -5.83
C PHE A 83 17.28 4.52 -7.02
N LEU A 84 17.48 5.11 -8.21
CA LEU A 84 16.72 4.78 -9.42
C LEU A 84 16.89 3.31 -9.85
N GLN A 85 17.97 2.64 -9.44
CA GLN A 85 18.15 1.21 -9.69
C GLN A 85 17.01 0.37 -9.07
N ILE A 86 16.50 0.78 -7.91
CA ILE A 86 15.35 0.12 -7.27
C ILE A 86 14.09 0.32 -8.11
N ALA A 87 13.87 1.52 -8.64
CA ALA A 87 12.72 1.80 -9.51
C ALA A 87 12.74 0.95 -10.79
N LEU A 88 13.91 0.82 -11.43
CA LEU A 88 14.09 -0.08 -12.57
C LEU A 88 13.85 -1.54 -12.18
N GLY A 89 14.33 -1.96 -11.00
CA GLY A 89 14.06 -3.28 -10.44
C GLY A 89 12.57 -3.55 -10.25
N TYR A 90 11.78 -2.56 -9.80
CA TYR A 90 10.32 -2.70 -9.69
C TYR A 90 9.63 -2.85 -11.05
N ILE A 91 10.09 -2.16 -12.09
CA ILE A 91 9.56 -2.34 -13.45
C ILE A 91 9.78 -3.78 -13.91
N VAL A 92 11.02 -4.27 -13.83
CA VAL A 92 11.36 -5.65 -14.22
C VAL A 92 10.58 -6.66 -13.38
N GLY A 93 10.53 -6.47 -12.07
CA GLY A 93 9.79 -7.33 -11.14
C GLY A 93 8.31 -7.40 -11.49
N ARG A 94 7.66 -6.27 -11.82
CA ARG A 94 6.26 -6.23 -12.24
C ARG A 94 6.01 -6.97 -13.54
N VAL A 95 6.91 -6.83 -14.52
CA VAL A 95 6.82 -7.60 -15.78
C VAL A 95 6.87 -9.09 -15.48
N LEU A 96 7.78 -9.54 -14.62
CA LEU A 96 7.87 -10.96 -14.22
C LEU A 96 6.61 -11.42 -13.48
N VAL A 97 6.07 -10.63 -12.55
CA VAL A 97 4.81 -10.93 -11.85
C VAL A 97 3.65 -11.09 -12.85
N VAL A 98 3.53 -10.17 -13.81
CA VAL A 98 2.49 -10.21 -14.85
C VAL A 98 2.62 -11.46 -15.73
N GLN A 99 3.83 -11.86 -16.09
CA GLN A 99 4.04 -13.01 -16.98
C GLN A 99 3.92 -14.36 -16.26
N ILE A 100 4.34 -14.45 -15.00
CA ILE A 100 4.49 -15.72 -14.28
C ILE A 100 3.35 -15.97 -13.29
N LEU A 101 3.03 -14.98 -12.46
CA LEU A 101 2.09 -15.16 -11.33
C LEU A 101 0.65 -14.81 -11.71
N LEU A 102 0.48 -13.74 -12.49
CA LEU A 102 -0.83 -13.23 -12.85
C LEU A 102 -1.70 -14.24 -13.62
N PRO A 103 -1.17 -15.04 -14.58
CA PRO A 103 -1.98 -16.04 -15.28
C PRO A 103 -2.58 -17.06 -14.31
N GLY A 104 -1.83 -17.49 -13.30
CA GLY A 104 -2.31 -18.42 -12.27
C GLY A 104 -3.37 -17.81 -11.36
N PHE A 105 -3.31 -16.51 -11.09
CA PHE A 105 -4.32 -15.79 -10.30
C PHE A 105 -5.66 -15.67 -11.04
N PHE A 106 -5.62 -15.43 -12.35
CA PHE A 106 -6.81 -15.35 -13.19
C PHE A 106 -7.36 -16.72 -13.63
N GLN A 107 -6.69 -17.82 -13.30
CA GLN A 107 -7.20 -19.17 -13.52
C GLN A 107 -8.30 -19.52 -12.50
N GLY A 108 -9.55 -19.30 -12.91
CA GLY A 108 -10.75 -19.59 -12.13
C GLY A 108 -11.17 -18.43 -11.22
N LYS A 109 -12.06 -18.72 -10.26
CA LYS A 109 -12.64 -17.71 -9.35
C LYS A 109 -11.86 -17.63 -8.03
N LEU A 110 -10.59 -17.22 -8.11
CA LEU A 110 -9.75 -17.02 -6.93
C LEU A 110 -10.06 -15.67 -6.26
N PHE A 111 -10.11 -15.68 -4.93
CA PHE A 111 -10.31 -14.52 -4.07
C PHE A 111 -8.99 -13.98 -3.49
N SER A 112 -7.93 -14.80 -3.48
CA SER A 112 -6.65 -14.45 -2.87
C SER A 112 -5.48 -15.03 -3.66
N ALA A 113 -4.38 -14.27 -3.73
CA ALA A 113 -3.13 -14.73 -4.32
C ALA A 113 -2.58 -15.99 -3.63
N TYR A 114 -2.84 -16.16 -2.34
CA TYR A 114 -2.40 -17.34 -1.59
C TYR A 114 -3.12 -18.62 -2.05
N GLN A 115 -4.28 -18.53 -2.67
CA GLN A 115 -4.95 -19.70 -3.24
C GLN A 115 -4.19 -20.26 -4.45
N VAL A 116 -3.41 -19.44 -5.16
CA VAL A 116 -2.48 -19.91 -6.19
C VAL A 116 -1.37 -20.74 -5.54
N LEU A 117 -0.81 -20.28 -4.42
CA LEU A 117 0.19 -21.04 -3.66
C LEU A 117 -0.41 -22.34 -3.11
N GLN A 118 -1.64 -22.30 -2.60
CA GLN A 118 -2.33 -23.48 -2.10
C GLN A 118 -2.47 -24.56 -3.17
N ARG A 119 -2.89 -24.17 -4.38
CA ARG A 119 -3.05 -25.10 -5.51
C ARG A 119 -1.71 -25.67 -5.98
N ARG A 120 -0.64 -24.87 -5.94
CA ARG A 120 0.67 -25.26 -6.49
C ARG A 120 1.58 -25.99 -5.51
N PHE A 121 1.56 -25.59 -4.24
CA PHE A 121 2.53 -25.99 -3.21
C PHE A 121 1.87 -26.53 -1.93
N GLY A 122 0.54 -26.48 -1.81
CA GLY A 122 -0.21 -26.99 -0.67
C GLY A 122 -0.25 -26.05 0.54
N THR A 123 -0.84 -26.55 1.63
CA THR A 123 -1.21 -25.76 2.83
C THR A 123 -0.03 -25.16 3.56
N SER A 124 1.07 -25.89 3.70
CA SER A 124 2.23 -25.41 4.47
C SER A 124 2.85 -24.17 3.83
N ALA A 125 3.00 -24.14 2.51
CA ALA A 125 3.52 -22.99 1.78
C ALA A 125 2.58 -21.78 1.88
N THR A 126 1.27 -22.01 1.80
CA THR A 126 0.24 -20.97 1.95
C THR A 126 0.27 -20.34 3.33
N LEU A 127 0.34 -21.15 4.39
CA LEU A 127 0.39 -20.66 5.77
C LEU A 127 1.68 -19.87 6.02
N ALA A 128 2.83 -20.38 5.57
CA ALA A 128 4.10 -19.68 5.70
C ALA A 128 4.07 -18.32 4.98
N ALA A 129 3.60 -18.28 3.73
CA ALA A 129 3.52 -17.05 2.95
C ALA A 129 2.52 -16.03 3.54
N SER A 130 1.36 -16.50 4.00
CA SER A 130 0.33 -15.65 4.60
C SER A 130 0.81 -15.09 5.95
N ALA A 131 1.45 -15.91 6.78
CA ALA A 131 2.02 -15.46 8.06
C ALA A 131 3.13 -14.44 7.84
N LEU A 132 4.06 -14.71 6.91
CA LEU A 132 5.13 -13.77 6.56
C LEU A 132 4.56 -12.45 6.07
N PHE A 133 3.54 -12.48 5.20
CA PHE A 133 2.87 -11.28 4.73
C PHE A 133 2.24 -10.49 5.88
N LEU A 134 1.48 -11.14 6.76
CA LEU A 134 0.83 -10.45 7.87
C LEU A 134 1.87 -9.78 8.78
N VAL A 135 2.95 -10.47 9.14
CA VAL A 135 4.02 -9.92 9.98
C VAL A 135 4.68 -8.72 9.29
N THR A 136 5.17 -8.90 8.06
CA THR A 136 5.87 -7.83 7.33
C THR A 136 4.97 -6.65 7.01
N ARG A 137 3.68 -6.89 6.71
CA ARG A 137 2.70 -5.84 6.47
C ARG A 137 2.43 -5.01 7.71
N ASN A 138 2.20 -5.65 8.86
CA ASN A 138 1.97 -4.94 10.12
C ASN A 138 3.20 -4.14 10.56
N LEU A 139 4.40 -4.71 10.42
CA LEU A 139 5.65 -3.97 10.69
C LEU A 139 5.82 -2.76 9.76
N GLY A 140 5.53 -2.93 8.47
CA GLY A 140 5.57 -1.84 7.50
C GLY A 140 4.55 -0.74 7.78
N ASP A 141 3.32 -1.11 8.17
CA ASP A 141 2.27 -0.16 8.54
C ASP A 141 2.65 0.61 9.83
N GLY A 142 3.24 -0.08 10.82
CA GLY A 142 3.79 0.54 12.03
C GLY A 142 4.91 1.54 11.74
N LEU A 143 5.85 1.19 10.86
CA LEU A 143 6.91 2.11 10.43
C LEU A 143 6.33 3.37 9.76
N ARG A 144 5.31 3.23 8.91
CA ARG A 144 4.67 4.38 8.25
C ARG A 144 3.99 5.31 9.25
N LEU A 145 3.30 4.75 10.24
CA LEU A 145 2.69 5.53 11.33
C LEU A 145 3.76 6.26 12.15
N PHE A 146 4.87 5.59 12.48
CA PHE A 146 5.99 6.19 13.18
C PHE A 146 6.63 7.34 12.39
N LEU A 147 6.87 7.16 11.09
CA LEU A 147 7.42 8.22 10.23
C LEU A 147 6.45 9.39 10.08
N ALA A 148 5.15 9.13 9.98
CA ALA A 148 4.14 10.19 9.96
C ALA A 148 4.10 10.96 11.29
N ALA A 149 4.24 10.27 12.42
CA ALA A 149 4.30 10.88 13.74
C ALA A 149 5.54 11.76 13.92
N ILE A 150 6.71 11.32 13.43
CA ILE A 150 7.94 12.15 13.46
C ILE A 150 7.74 13.46 12.69
N VAL A 151 7.05 13.43 11.55
CA VAL A 151 6.79 14.64 10.75
C VAL A 151 5.85 15.62 11.47
N LEU A 152 4.96 15.10 12.30
CA LEU A 152 4.03 15.89 13.11
C LEU A 152 4.63 16.33 14.45
N GLN A 153 5.84 15.91 14.81
CA GLN A 153 6.52 16.39 16.02
C GLN A 153 7.32 17.64 15.68
#